data_AF-A0AAN0NDD5-F1
#
_entry.id   AF-A0AAN0NDD5-F1
#
_cell.length_a   1.000
_cell.length_b   1.000
_cell.length_c   1.000
_cell.angle_alpha   90.00
_cell.angle_beta   90.00
_cell.angle_gamma   90.00
#
_symmetry.space_group_name_H-M   'P 1'
#
loop_
_entity.id
_entity.type
_entity.pdbx_description
1 polymer ?
#
loop_
_entity_poly.entity_id
_entity_poly.type
_entity_poly.pdbx_seq_one_letter_code
_entity_poly.pdbx_strand_id
1 'polypeptide(L)'
;MSAIGALNYIDDRADNDSPFSYTSNVSSSNTAYFIRKNLLEAWSIMEEYWQGVFDADNFQIGFNIDSPIDKGATLNYGVDLQGIEVIEDWSGVVTKLYPTGYDGIMLPEKFLLSEIEYQQPYTKTVHFESEFEEEDKTPENLIPELRANARKYMLQNEVPRVSYTVKSDVQENLDIGDLIVVRHPVLLLNTQVRGIYL
;
A
#
# COMPACT_ATOMS: atom_id res chain seq x y z
N MET A 1 17.18 13.37 -14.38
CA MET A 1 18.41 12.89 -13.72
C MET A 1 18.20 11.43 -13.34
N SER A 2 19.17 10.54 -13.56
CA SER A 2 19.06 9.15 -13.12
C SER A 2 19.06 9.06 -11.60
N ALA A 3 18.51 7.98 -11.03
CA ALA A 3 18.47 7.81 -9.58
C ALA A 3 19.87 7.88 -8.94
N ILE A 4 20.83 7.13 -9.47
CA ILE A 4 22.24 7.20 -9.02
C ILE A 4 22.86 8.58 -9.22
N GLY A 5 22.50 9.28 -10.30
CA GLY A 5 22.96 10.65 -10.56
C GLY A 5 22.42 11.64 -9.53
N ALA A 6 21.18 11.44 -9.07
CA ALA A 6 20.58 12.28 -8.04
C ALA A 6 21.18 12.01 -6.65
N LEU A 7 21.45 10.75 -6.30
CA LEU A 7 22.15 10.41 -5.05
C LEU A 7 23.53 11.07 -4.98
N ASN A 8 24.34 10.90 -6.02
CA ASN A 8 25.66 11.54 -6.08
C ASN A 8 25.55 13.08 -6.06
N TYR A 9 24.54 13.65 -6.73
CA TYR A 9 24.31 15.10 -6.73
C TYR A 9 24.01 15.65 -5.33
N ILE A 10 23.22 14.93 -4.54
CA ILE A 10 22.85 15.27 -3.16
C ILE A 10 24.08 15.14 -2.26
N ASP A 11 24.82 14.04 -2.39
CA ASP A 11 25.99 13.73 -1.58
C ASP A 11 27.12 14.75 -1.77
N ASP A 12 27.43 15.11 -3.02
CA ASP A 12 28.40 16.15 -3.38
C ASP A 12 28.06 17.55 -2.80
N ARG A 13 26.83 17.76 -2.34
CA ARG A 13 26.30 19.03 -1.81
C ARG A 13 25.99 18.96 -0.32
N ALA A 14 26.30 17.84 0.32
CA ALA A 14 26.23 17.74 1.76
C ALA A 14 27.27 18.66 2.41
N ASP A 15 26.98 19.10 3.64
CA ASP A 15 27.86 20.00 4.40
C ASP A 15 29.18 19.32 4.83
N ASN A 16 29.19 18.00 4.92
CA ASN A 16 30.36 17.19 5.24
C ASN A 16 30.53 16.08 4.22
N ASP A 17 31.78 15.65 4.02
CA ASP A 17 32.09 14.46 3.23
C ASP A 17 31.35 13.27 3.84
N SER A 18 30.49 12.70 3.01
CA SER A 18 29.68 11.56 3.37
C SER A 18 30.50 10.28 3.22
N PRO A 19 30.45 9.35 4.19
CA PRO A 19 31.11 8.05 4.07
C PRO A 19 30.33 7.09 3.16
N PHE A 20 29.19 7.50 2.59
CA PHE A 20 28.28 6.62 1.88
C PHE A 20 28.75 6.32 0.46
N SER A 21 28.59 5.05 0.06
CA SER A 21 28.72 4.62 -1.32
C SER A 21 27.36 4.20 -1.86
N TYR A 22 26.99 4.74 -3.02
CA TYR A 22 25.65 4.52 -3.57
C TYR A 22 25.62 3.50 -4.70
N THR A 23 24.57 2.68 -4.72
CA THR A 23 24.20 1.82 -5.85
C THR A 23 22.72 1.97 -6.15
N SER A 24 22.31 1.71 -7.40
CA SER A 24 20.90 1.79 -7.78
C SER A 24 20.61 0.97 -9.02
N ASN A 25 19.56 0.15 -8.97
CA ASN A 25 18.99 -0.54 -10.14
C ASN A 25 17.76 0.18 -10.74
N VAL A 26 17.34 1.30 -10.15
CA VAL A 26 16.24 2.12 -10.66
C VAL A 26 16.62 2.76 -11.99
N SER A 27 15.93 2.35 -13.07
CA SER A 27 16.17 2.86 -14.43
C SER A 27 15.41 4.16 -14.75
N SER A 28 14.49 4.57 -13.87
CA SER A 28 13.70 5.79 -14.06
C SER A 28 14.57 7.05 -13.91
N SER A 29 14.17 8.11 -14.60
CA SER A 29 14.80 9.42 -14.48
C SER A 29 13.76 10.45 -14.12
N ASN A 30 14.04 11.26 -13.10
CA ASN A 30 13.14 12.31 -12.63
C ASN A 30 13.90 13.61 -12.33
N THR A 31 13.18 14.64 -11.91
CA THR A 31 13.71 15.94 -11.50
C THR A 31 13.02 16.34 -10.21
N ALA A 32 13.80 16.68 -9.17
CA ALA A 32 13.30 17.15 -7.90
C ALA A 32 14.19 18.29 -7.36
N TYR A 33 13.67 19.04 -6.39
CA TYR A 33 14.36 20.17 -5.78
C TYR A 33 14.73 19.87 -4.32
N PHE A 34 16.02 19.92 -4.00
CA PHE A 34 16.54 19.62 -2.66
C PHE A 34 16.96 20.90 -1.91
N ILE A 35 16.04 21.85 -1.76
CA ILE A 35 16.34 23.16 -1.16
C ILE A 35 16.27 23.08 0.36
N ARG A 36 17.40 23.36 1.03
CA ARG A 36 17.53 23.38 2.51
C ARG A 36 17.02 22.08 3.15
N LYS A 37 17.39 20.95 2.55
CA LYS A 37 17.05 19.61 3.02
C LYS A 37 18.25 18.94 3.64
N ASN A 38 18.03 18.21 4.73
CA ASN A 38 19.02 17.24 5.19
C ASN A 38 18.98 15.97 4.32
N LEU A 39 19.96 15.08 4.49
CA LEU A 39 20.10 13.89 3.66
C LEU A 39 18.87 12.97 3.73
N LEU A 40 18.31 12.78 4.92
CA LEU A 40 17.12 11.95 5.13
C LEU A 40 15.90 12.53 4.41
N GLU A 41 15.66 13.85 4.51
CA GLU A 41 14.58 14.51 3.78
C GLU A 41 14.76 14.44 2.26
N ALA A 42 16.00 14.54 1.79
CA ALA A 42 16.32 14.41 0.37
C ALA A 42 16.06 12.98 -0.12
N TRP A 43 16.37 11.97 0.69
CA TRP A 43 16.06 10.57 0.41
C TRP A 43 14.55 10.32 0.37
N SER A 44 13.75 10.89 1.28
CA SER A 44 12.29 10.75 1.21
C SER A 44 11.71 11.34 -0.08
N ILE A 45 12.24 12.47 -0.55
CA ILE A 45 11.87 13.03 -1.86
C ILE A 45 12.31 12.09 -3.00
N MET A 46 13.48 11.47 -2.90
CA MET A 46 13.95 10.50 -3.88
C MET A 46 13.00 9.30 -4.00
N GLU A 47 12.54 8.73 -2.88
CA GLU A 47 11.57 7.63 -2.86
C GLU A 47 10.27 8.04 -3.57
N GLU A 48 9.74 9.23 -3.29
CA GLU A 48 8.50 9.73 -3.91
C GLU A 48 8.63 9.91 -5.43
N TYR A 49 9.73 10.48 -5.91
CA TYR A 49 9.87 10.84 -7.33
C TYR A 49 10.43 9.70 -8.19
N TRP A 50 11.43 8.95 -7.69
CA TRP A 50 12.05 7.86 -8.45
C TRP A 50 11.41 6.50 -8.21
N GLN A 51 10.50 6.39 -7.21
CA GLN A 51 9.74 5.17 -6.91
C GLN A 51 10.64 3.97 -6.59
N GLY A 52 11.72 4.24 -5.85
CA GLY A 52 12.65 3.23 -5.33
C GLY A 52 12.60 3.18 -3.81
N VAL A 53 13.21 2.16 -3.24
CA VAL A 53 13.34 1.92 -1.80
C VAL A 53 14.80 1.92 -1.42
N PHE A 54 15.13 2.57 -0.31
CA PHE A 54 16.47 2.54 0.25
C PHE A 54 16.73 1.25 1.02
N ASP A 55 17.89 0.66 0.76
CA ASP A 55 18.48 -0.43 1.51
C ASP A 55 19.85 0.01 2.01
N ALA A 56 20.07 -0.01 3.31
CA ALA A 56 21.27 0.54 3.94
C ALA A 56 22.03 -0.57 4.67
N ASP A 57 23.14 -1.00 4.09
CA ASP A 57 24.12 -1.87 4.75
C ASP A 57 25.31 -1.02 5.20
N ASN A 58 25.24 -0.53 6.43
CA ASN A 58 26.22 0.36 7.03
C ASN A 58 26.46 1.63 6.19
N PHE A 59 27.58 1.70 5.48
CA PHE A 59 27.93 2.81 4.60
C PHE A 59 27.60 2.54 3.13
N GLN A 60 27.11 1.35 2.79
CA GLN A 60 26.66 1.02 1.44
C GLN A 60 25.16 1.26 1.35
N ILE A 61 24.77 2.23 0.53
CA ILE A 61 23.38 2.65 0.37
C ILE A 61 22.91 2.23 -1.02
N GLY A 62 22.01 1.25 -1.08
CA GLY A 62 21.28 0.87 -2.27
C GLY A 62 19.98 1.67 -2.39
N PHE A 63 19.66 2.12 -3.60
CA PHE A 63 18.35 2.68 -3.92
C PHE A 63 17.77 1.92 -5.10
N ASN A 64 16.89 0.97 -4.80
CA ASN A 64 16.49 -0.07 -5.74
C ASN A 64 14.98 -0.05 -5.99
N ILE A 65 14.56 -0.63 -7.11
CA ILE A 65 13.14 -0.87 -7.39
C ILE A 65 12.60 -1.79 -6.29
N ASP A 66 11.44 -1.42 -5.73
CA ASP A 66 10.72 -2.25 -4.76
C ASP A 66 10.15 -3.49 -5.46
N SER A 67 10.99 -4.51 -5.58
CA SER A 67 10.62 -5.80 -6.14
C SER A 67 10.93 -6.86 -5.10
N PRO A 68 9.92 -7.42 -4.41
CA PRO A 68 10.15 -8.46 -3.43
C PRO A 68 10.79 -9.66 -4.12
N ILE A 69 11.96 -10.08 -3.63
CA ILE A 69 12.65 -11.25 -4.14
C ILE A 69 12.03 -12.47 -3.45
N ASP A 70 11.42 -13.34 -4.22
CA ASP A 70 10.99 -14.65 -3.73
C ASP A 70 12.22 -15.57 -3.64
N LYS A 71 12.77 -15.70 -2.43
CA LYS A 71 13.87 -16.63 -2.13
C LYS A 71 13.38 -18.07 -1.91
N GLY A 72 12.09 -18.36 -2.10
CA GLY A 72 11.47 -19.67 -1.87
C GLY A 72 11.16 -19.96 -0.40
N ALA A 73 11.41 -18.99 0.48
CA ALA A 73 11.15 -19.11 1.90
C ALA A 73 9.66 -19.26 2.16
N THR A 74 9.31 -20.38 2.79
CA THR A 74 7.93 -20.72 3.09
C THR A 74 7.79 -20.97 4.58
N LEU A 75 6.81 -20.34 5.21
CA LEU A 75 6.45 -20.62 6.59
C LEU A 75 5.22 -21.51 6.65
N ASN A 76 5.34 -22.67 7.28
CA ASN A 76 4.21 -23.58 7.48
C ASN A 76 3.51 -23.27 8.79
N TYR A 77 2.19 -23.04 8.70
CA TYR A 77 1.35 -22.85 9.87
C TYR A 77 1.45 -24.04 10.86
N GLY A 78 1.73 -23.75 12.13
CA GLY A 78 1.79 -24.75 13.21
C GLY A 78 3.10 -25.53 13.33
N VAL A 79 4.09 -25.29 12.45
CA VAL A 79 5.43 -25.90 12.53
C VAL A 79 6.49 -24.83 12.73
N ASP A 80 6.61 -23.93 11.77
CA ASP A 80 7.68 -22.92 11.74
C ASP A 80 7.29 -21.64 12.49
N LEU A 81 6.01 -21.52 12.86
CA LEU A 81 5.46 -20.32 13.46
C LEU A 81 5.45 -20.41 14.98
N GLN A 82 6.20 -19.51 15.62
CA GLN A 82 6.15 -19.35 17.09
C GLN A 82 4.87 -18.64 17.53
N GLY A 83 4.31 -17.80 16.67
CA GLY A 83 3.05 -17.14 16.90
C GLY A 83 2.58 -16.38 15.66
N ILE A 84 1.26 -16.30 15.50
CA ILE A 84 0.62 -15.40 14.54
C ILE A 84 -0.27 -14.47 15.34
N GLU A 85 -0.07 -13.17 15.15
CA GLU A 85 -1.05 -12.17 15.56
C GLU A 85 -1.84 -11.78 14.31
N VAL A 86 -3.15 -12.03 14.35
CA VAL A 86 -4.10 -11.61 13.32
C VAL A 86 -4.83 -10.39 13.83
N ILE A 87 -4.72 -9.29 13.12
CA ILE A 87 -5.49 -8.08 13.38
C ILE A 87 -6.46 -7.91 12.24
N GLU A 88 -7.75 -8.05 12.55
CA GLU A 88 -8.84 -7.84 11.61
C GLU A 88 -9.46 -6.48 11.85
N ASP A 89 -9.38 -5.60 10.85
CA ASP A 89 -10.06 -4.32 10.85
C ASP A 89 -11.40 -4.45 10.09
N TRP A 90 -12.46 -4.54 10.89
CA TRP A 90 -13.84 -4.57 10.42
C TRP A 90 -14.46 -3.18 10.27
N SER A 91 -13.76 -2.11 10.67
CA SER A 91 -14.30 -0.75 10.68
C SER A 91 -14.68 -0.27 9.28
N GLY A 92 -13.96 -0.73 8.26
CA GLY A 92 -14.19 -0.40 6.86
C GLY A 92 -15.31 -1.18 6.18
N VAL A 93 -15.75 -2.31 6.75
CA VAL A 93 -16.61 -3.28 6.06
C VAL A 93 -17.99 -2.69 5.77
N VAL A 94 -18.51 -2.95 4.56
CA VAL A 94 -19.84 -2.55 4.11
C VAL A 94 -20.50 -3.68 3.34
N THR A 95 -21.59 -4.23 3.90
CA THR A 95 -22.45 -5.21 3.21
C THR A 95 -23.82 -4.64 2.83
N LYS A 96 -24.17 -3.46 3.37
CA LYS A 96 -25.35 -2.70 3.01
C LYS A 96 -25.00 -1.22 2.86
N LEU A 97 -24.99 -0.71 1.64
CA LEU A 97 -24.57 0.65 1.34
C LEU A 97 -25.78 1.53 1.00
N TYR A 98 -25.88 2.69 1.64
CA TYR A 98 -26.79 3.77 1.27
C TYR A 98 -25.99 4.90 0.61
N PRO A 99 -25.87 4.92 -0.73
CA PRO A 99 -25.09 5.95 -1.41
C PRO A 99 -25.88 7.25 -1.54
N THR A 100 -25.22 8.38 -1.31
CA THR A 100 -25.74 9.73 -1.61
C THR A 100 -24.85 10.39 -2.65
N GLY A 101 -25.44 10.97 -3.68
CA GLY A 101 -24.73 11.66 -4.76
C GLY A 101 -24.80 13.19 -4.64
N TYR A 102 -24.28 13.87 -5.67
CA TYR A 102 -24.36 15.31 -5.82
C TYR A 102 -25.79 15.84 -5.58
N ASP A 103 -25.88 16.97 -4.87
CA ASP A 103 -27.14 17.65 -4.52
C ASP A 103 -28.20 16.74 -3.87
N GLY A 104 -27.75 15.72 -3.12
CA GLY A 104 -28.64 14.80 -2.41
C GLY A 104 -29.36 13.78 -3.27
N ILE A 105 -28.89 13.56 -4.51
CA ILE A 105 -29.41 12.49 -5.38
C ILE A 105 -29.26 11.13 -4.68
N MET A 106 -30.30 10.29 -4.84
CA MET A 106 -30.37 8.96 -4.25
C MET A 106 -30.72 7.94 -5.33
N LEU A 107 -30.24 6.71 -5.14
CA LEU A 107 -30.65 5.60 -6.01
C LEU A 107 -32.12 5.24 -5.76
N PRO A 108 -32.88 4.84 -6.80
CA PRO A 108 -34.27 4.39 -6.66
C PRO A 108 -34.43 3.21 -5.68
N GLU A 109 -33.46 2.30 -5.68
CA GLU A 109 -33.38 1.12 -4.80
C GLU A 109 -32.96 1.47 -3.35
N LYS A 110 -32.47 2.70 -3.11
CA LYS A 110 -31.97 3.25 -1.84
C LYS A 110 -30.72 2.56 -1.28
N PHE A 111 -30.74 1.23 -1.18
CA PHE A 111 -29.63 0.43 -0.67
C PHE A 111 -29.07 -0.48 -1.75
N LEU A 112 -27.75 -0.59 -1.78
CA LEU A 112 -27.03 -1.67 -2.43
C LEU A 112 -26.67 -2.72 -1.40
N LEU A 113 -26.81 -3.99 -1.77
CA LEU A 113 -26.50 -5.14 -0.93
C LEU A 113 -25.33 -5.91 -1.55
N SER A 114 -24.41 -6.34 -0.69
CA SER A 114 -23.33 -7.25 -1.06
C SER A 114 -23.86 -8.68 -1.22
N GLU A 115 -23.16 -9.49 -2.01
CA GLU A 115 -23.37 -10.94 -2.07
C GLU A 115 -22.84 -11.65 -0.79
N ILE A 116 -21.96 -10.98 -0.03
CA ILE A 116 -21.40 -11.50 1.21
C ILE A 116 -22.33 -11.14 2.38
N GLU A 117 -22.81 -12.16 3.07
CA GLU A 117 -23.62 -12.02 4.27
C GLU A 117 -22.84 -12.41 5.54
N TYR A 118 -22.83 -11.51 6.51
CA TYR A 118 -22.34 -11.78 7.88
C TYR A 118 -23.52 -11.88 8.84
N GLN A 119 -23.26 -12.36 10.06
CA GLN A 119 -24.29 -12.48 11.11
C GLN A 119 -25.05 -11.17 11.37
N GLN A 120 -24.35 -10.03 11.25
CA GLN A 120 -24.95 -8.70 11.30
C GLN A 120 -24.57 -7.92 10.04
N PRO A 121 -25.52 -7.26 9.36
CA PRO A 121 -25.22 -6.47 8.18
C PRO A 121 -24.45 -5.19 8.57
N TYR A 122 -23.34 -4.94 7.87
CA TYR A 122 -22.53 -3.74 8.01
C TYR A 122 -23.13 -2.64 7.14
N THR A 123 -23.96 -1.80 7.75
CA THR A 123 -24.69 -0.74 7.05
C THR A 123 -23.92 0.57 7.12
N LYS A 124 -23.66 1.20 5.97
CA LYS A 124 -23.02 2.53 5.90
C LYS A 124 -23.71 3.46 4.93
N THR A 125 -23.63 4.75 5.22
CA THR A 125 -23.98 5.83 4.31
C THR A 125 -22.70 6.46 3.80
N VAL A 126 -22.53 6.55 2.48
CA VAL A 126 -21.33 7.13 1.86
C VAL A 126 -21.75 8.12 0.79
N HIS A 127 -21.14 9.30 0.85
CA HIS A 127 -21.34 10.34 -0.15
C HIS A 127 -20.32 10.19 -1.28
N PHE A 128 -20.78 10.31 -2.52
CA PHE A 128 -19.95 10.27 -3.71
C PHE A 128 -20.07 11.60 -4.44
N GLU A 129 -18.93 12.24 -4.67
CA GLU A 129 -18.84 13.40 -5.56
C GLU A 129 -19.00 12.94 -7.01
N SER A 130 -19.54 13.85 -7.83
CA SER A 130 -19.73 13.63 -9.27
C SER A 130 -18.49 14.13 -10.01
N GLU A 131 -18.01 13.37 -10.99
CA GLU A 131 -16.90 13.79 -11.85
C GLU A 131 -17.38 14.57 -13.08
N PHE A 132 -18.69 14.57 -13.38
CA PHE A 132 -19.26 15.38 -14.46
C PHE A 132 -19.08 16.89 -14.25
N GLU A 133 -18.85 17.61 -15.36
CA GLU A 133 -18.95 19.07 -15.41
C GLU A 133 -20.40 19.52 -15.15
N GLU A 134 -20.58 20.73 -14.61
CA GLU A 134 -21.90 21.25 -14.19
C GLU A 134 -22.99 21.15 -15.29
N GLU A 135 -22.60 21.28 -16.56
CA GLU A 135 -23.52 21.24 -17.71
C GLU A 135 -24.10 19.83 -17.96
N ASP A 136 -23.38 18.78 -17.54
CA ASP A 136 -23.73 17.37 -17.74
C ASP A 136 -24.35 16.71 -16.49
N LYS A 137 -24.50 17.47 -15.39
CA LYS A 137 -25.10 17.03 -14.12
C LYS A 137 -26.62 16.89 -14.24
N THR A 138 -27.05 15.94 -15.05
CA THR A 138 -28.45 15.54 -15.18
C THR A 138 -28.73 14.28 -14.36
N PRO A 139 -29.96 14.09 -13.84
CA PRO A 139 -30.31 12.86 -13.11
C PRO A 139 -30.07 11.58 -13.92
N GLU A 140 -30.20 11.63 -15.25
CA GLU A 140 -29.97 10.50 -16.15
C GLU A 140 -28.51 10.04 -16.17
N ASN A 141 -27.56 10.96 -16.01
CA ASN A 141 -26.12 10.66 -15.94
C ASN A 141 -25.65 10.38 -14.51
N LEU A 142 -26.16 11.13 -13.53
CA LEU A 142 -25.72 11.05 -12.13
C LEU A 142 -26.15 9.76 -11.42
N ILE A 143 -27.34 9.24 -11.71
CA ILE A 143 -27.82 7.97 -11.11
C ILE A 143 -26.95 6.76 -11.50
N PRO A 144 -26.65 6.52 -12.78
CA PRO A 144 -25.79 5.39 -13.16
C PRO A 144 -24.35 5.56 -12.67
N GLU A 145 -23.80 6.77 -12.68
CA GLU A 145 -22.48 7.07 -12.10
C GLU A 145 -22.46 6.76 -10.59
N LEU A 146 -23.41 7.30 -9.82
CA LEU A 146 -23.55 7.04 -8.39
C LEU A 146 -23.64 5.53 -8.12
N ARG A 147 -24.40 4.79 -8.93
CA ARG A 147 -24.51 3.33 -8.79
C ARG A 147 -23.18 2.64 -9.07
N ALA A 148 -22.46 3.04 -10.11
CA ALA A 148 -21.17 2.46 -10.47
C ALA A 148 -20.12 2.71 -9.37
N ASN A 149 -20.01 3.95 -8.89
CA ASN A 149 -19.09 4.35 -7.84
C ASN A 149 -19.40 3.65 -6.51
N ALA A 150 -20.68 3.59 -6.15
CA ALA A 150 -21.14 2.90 -4.95
C ALA A 150 -20.86 1.38 -5.01
N ARG A 151 -21.09 0.73 -6.16
CA ARG A 151 -20.74 -0.69 -6.34
C ARG A 151 -19.25 -0.94 -6.25
N LYS A 152 -18.44 -0.10 -6.90
CA LYS A 152 -16.97 -0.18 -6.83
C LYS A 152 -16.47 -0.05 -5.39
N TYR A 153 -16.99 0.94 -4.66
CA TYR A 153 -16.66 1.13 -3.25
C TYR A 153 -17.08 -0.07 -2.40
N MET A 154 -18.29 -0.60 -2.60
CA MET A 154 -18.77 -1.76 -1.87
C MET A 154 -17.86 -2.96 -2.10
N LEU A 155 -17.59 -3.35 -3.35
CA LEU A 155 -16.70 -4.47 -3.73
C LEU A 155 -15.30 -4.37 -3.09
N GLN A 156 -14.77 -3.16 -2.93
CA GLN A 156 -13.46 -2.94 -2.29
C GLN A 156 -13.49 -3.09 -0.76
N ASN A 157 -14.68 -3.11 -0.15
CA ASN A 157 -14.88 -3.05 1.30
C ASN A 157 -15.90 -4.10 1.81
N GLU A 158 -16.20 -5.16 1.06
CA GLU A 158 -17.13 -6.23 1.51
C GLU A 158 -16.49 -7.17 2.55
N VAL A 159 -15.16 -7.14 2.64
CA VAL A 159 -14.33 -7.99 3.52
C VAL A 159 -13.46 -7.13 4.44
N PRO A 160 -13.19 -7.59 5.67
CA PRO A 160 -12.31 -6.87 6.58
C PRO A 160 -10.89 -6.80 6.03
N ARG A 161 -10.17 -5.75 6.42
CA ARG A 161 -8.73 -5.69 6.16
C ARG A 161 -8.04 -6.54 7.20
N VAL A 162 -7.26 -7.51 6.76
CA VAL A 162 -6.57 -8.42 7.67
C VAL A 162 -5.07 -8.21 7.58
N SER A 163 -4.46 -7.91 8.71
CA SER A 163 -3.02 -7.80 8.88
C SER A 163 -2.52 -8.99 9.68
N TYR A 164 -1.47 -9.64 9.19
CA TYR A 164 -0.84 -10.77 9.85
C TYR A 164 0.58 -10.39 10.26
N THR A 165 0.88 -10.51 11.54
CA THR A 165 2.26 -10.45 12.04
C THR A 165 2.68 -11.86 12.38
N VAL A 166 3.72 -12.33 11.69
CA VAL A 166 4.25 -13.68 11.84
C VAL A 166 5.58 -13.61 12.58
N LYS A 167 5.66 -14.31 13.72
CA LYS A 167 6.91 -14.48 14.47
C LYS A 167 7.46 -15.87 14.19
N SER A 168 8.67 -15.92 13.65
CA SER A 168 9.37 -17.16 13.29
C SER A 168 10.86 -17.00 13.54
N ASP A 169 11.49 -18.02 14.12
CA ASP A 169 12.95 -18.16 14.12
C ASP A 169 13.36 -18.73 12.77
N VAL A 170 13.43 -17.87 11.76
CA VAL A 170 13.86 -18.30 10.43
C VAL A 170 15.38 -18.47 10.46
N GLN A 171 15.87 -19.70 10.24
CA GLN A 171 17.31 -20.01 10.12
C GLN A 171 17.88 -19.63 8.74
N GLU A 172 17.04 -19.11 7.83
CA GLU A 172 17.42 -18.72 6.49
C GLU A 172 17.89 -17.26 6.46
N ASN A 173 18.89 -16.95 5.63
CA ASN A 173 19.37 -15.59 5.39
C ASN A 173 18.33 -14.81 4.57
N LEU A 174 17.34 -14.24 5.26
CA LEU A 174 16.33 -13.36 4.69
C LEU A 174 16.70 -11.90 4.95
N ASP A 175 16.52 -11.09 3.92
CA ASP A 175 16.71 -9.65 3.95
C ASP A 175 15.34 -8.96 4.11
N ILE A 176 15.34 -7.72 4.60
CA ILE A 176 14.12 -6.92 4.69
C ILE A 176 13.56 -6.72 3.27
N GLY A 177 12.26 -6.91 3.10
CA GLY A 177 11.59 -6.80 1.80
C GLY A 177 11.51 -8.10 0.98
N ASP A 178 12.20 -9.17 1.40
CA ASP A 178 12.03 -10.49 0.77
C ASP A 178 10.58 -10.98 0.87
N LEU A 179 10.12 -11.68 -0.16
CA LEU A 179 8.81 -12.32 -0.13
C LEU A 179 8.89 -13.59 0.72
N ILE A 180 7.97 -13.73 1.67
CA ILE A 180 7.71 -14.99 2.36
C ILE A 180 6.29 -15.43 2.02
N VAL A 181 6.16 -16.69 1.62
CA VAL A 181 4.85 -17.31 1.44
C VAL A 181 4.47 -18.02 2.74
N VAL A 182 3.34 -17.63 3.33
CA VAL A 182 2.79 -18.32 4.50
C VAL A 182 1.72 -19.30 4.04
N ARG A 183 1.97 -20.59 4.26
CA ARG A 183 1.00 -21.65 3.94
C ARG A 183 0.06 -21.85 5.12
N HIS A 184 -1.14 -21.30 5.01
CA HIS A 184 -2.24 -21.51 5.95
C HIS A 184 -3.28 -22.48 5.36
N PRO A 185 -3.84 -23.43 6.14
CA PRO A 185 -4.75 -24.47 5.63
C PRO A 185 -6.03 -23.92 4.97
N VAL A 186 -6.42 -22.69 5.29
CA VAL A 186 -7.64 -22.04 4.76
C VAL A 186 -7.31 -20.83 3.86
N LEU A 187 -6.09 -20.28 3.93
CA LEU A 187 -5.74 -19.02 3.27
C LEU A 187 -4.36 -19.11 2.62
N LEU A 188 -4.19 -18.51 1.45
CA LEU A 188 -2.90 -18.26 0.83
C LEU A 188 -2.50 -16.82 1.12
N LEU A 189 -1.47 -16.64 1.94
CA LEU A 189 -1.00 -15.31 2.35
C LEU A 189 0.40 -15.08 1.77
N ASN A 190 0.53 -14.07 0.92
CA ASN A 190 1.82 -13.55 0.49
C ASN A 190 2.18 -12.41 1.43
N THR A 191 3.32 -12.51 2.12
CA THR A 191 3.80 -11.47 3.02
C THR A 191 5.23 -11.08 2.68
N GLN A 192 5.69 -9.95 3.20
CA GLN A 192 7.06 -9.48 3.06
C GLN A 192 7.74 -9.43 4.42
N VAL A 193 9.05 -9.67 4.45
CA VAL A 193 9.85 -9.51 5.67
C VAL A 193 9.88 -8.04 6.05
N ARG A 194 9.44 -7.73 7.26
CA ARG A 194 9.61 -6.41 7.88
C ARG A 194 10.47 -6.56 9.12
N GLY A 195 11.58 -5.83 9.17
CA GLY A 195 12.37 -5.70 10.38
C GLY A 195 11.58 -4.95 11.45
N ILE A 196 11.47 -5.52 12.65
CA ILE A 196 11.00 -4.81 13.84
C ILE A 196 12.26 -4.50 14.65
N TYR A 197 12.68 -3.23 14.66
CA TYR A 197 13.74 -2.79 15.55
C TYR A 197 13.17 -2.73 16.98
N LEU A 198 13.70 -3.55 17.90
CA LEU A 198 13.40 -3.50 19.34
C LEU A 198 14.26 -2.46 20.05
#